data_AF-A0A537L532-F1
#
_entry.id   AF-A0A537L532-F1
#
_cell.length_a   1.000
_cell.length_b   1.000
_cell.length_c   1.000
_cell.angle_alpha   90.00
_cell.angle_beta   90.00
_cell.angle_gamma   90.00
#
_symmetry.space_group_name_H-M   'P 1'
#
loop_
_entity.id
_entity.type
_entity.pdbx_description
1 polymer ?
#
loop_
_entity_poly.entity_id
_entity_poly.type
_entity_poly.pdbx_seq_one_letter_code
_entity_poly.pdbx_strand_id
1 'polypeptide(L)'
;MRSIKIPRIVLLLAGVAGLSGWTLALLVLSGRIGLLGPGTDWLAFYGAARAYLDGHLALIFDPEAFTAHLNSEFGWWLVEPLAFRPWVYPPGFLLLVLPFGMLPLAGSYVLFQLASGTALAGALAFKADRPDVRRLIIASAFLSFGAAANIMQGQNGFLTAAFLIGGWRAIRSSPLLGGALLGMVTVKPQFWLLVPVALVALREWKALASCVGSAVVLAAASAALFGIDAWLHWIEFALHPGEWIPNARIFGTSYFSLITAGIGLSGKLADAIQMTVTAASAVVGRAHRGAAFQLL
;
A
#
# COMPACT_ATOMS: atom_id res chain seq x y z
N MET A 1 -30.73 -2.23 17.46
CA MET A 1 -29.48 -2.34 16.68
C MET A 1 -28.30 -2.26 17.65
N ARG A 2 -27.51 -3.34 17.82
CA ARG A 2 -26.37 -3.34 18.74
C ARG A 2 -25.13 -2.89 17.97
N SER A 3 -24.54 -1.75 18.34
CA SER A 3 -23.23 -1.38 17.82
C SER A 3 -22.21 -2.44 18.22
N ILE A 4 -21.31 -2.80 17.31
CA ILE A 4 -20.21 -3.69 17.63
C ILE A 4 -19.33 -2.94 18.61
N LYS A 5 -19.41 -3.29 19.90
CA LYS A 5 -18.46 -2.82 20.90
C LYS A 5 -17.19 -3.64 20.71
N ILE A 6 -16.31 -3.27 19.78
CA ILE A 6 -14.93 -3.79 19.78
C ILE A 6 -14.37 -3.41 21.14
N PRO A 7 -14.08 -4.37 22.02
CA PRO A 7 -13.61 -4.06 23.35
C PRO A 7 -12.29 -3.28 23.25
N ARG A 8 -12.09 -2.26 24.09
CA ARG A 8 -10.83 -1.48 24.12
C ARG A 8 -9.60 -2.39 24.26
N ILE A 9 -9.76 -3.52 24.95
CA ILE A 9 -8.73 -4.55 25.09
C ILE A 9 -8.33 -5.17 23.75
N VAL A 10 -9.25 -5.35 22.79
CA VAL A 10 -8.91 -5.88 21.46
C VAL A 10 -8.12 -4.85 20.65
N LEU A 11 -8.47 -3.57 20.73
CA LEU A 11 -7.71 -2.49 20.08
C LEU A 11 -6.30 -2.33 20.68
N LEU A 12 -6.19 -2.49 22.00
CA LEU A 12 -4.91 -2.49 22.71
C LEU A 12 -4.07 -3.72 22.35
N LEU A 13 -4.66 -4.91 22.33
CA LEU A 13 -3.97 -6.15 21.94
C LEU A 13 -3.51 -6.08 20.48
N ALA A 14 -4.31 -5.51 19.58
CA ALA A 14 -3.89 -5.26 18.19
C ALA A 14 -2.72 -4.26 18.12
N GLY A 15 -2.74 -3.22 18.95
CA GLY A 15 -1.62 -2.28 19.07
C GLY A 15 -0.35 -2.93 19.62
N VAL A 16 -0.46 -3.75 20.67
CA VAL A 16 0.66 -4.48 21.29
C VAL A 16 1.22 -5.55 20.35
N ALA A 17 0.37 -6.29 19.64
CA ALA A 17 0.81 -7.19 18.58
C ALA A 17 1.53 -6.43 17.46
N GLY A 18 1.11 -5.19 17.18
CA GLY A 18 1.77 -4.28 16.25
C GLY A 18 3.20 -3.88 16.67
N LEU A 19 3.48 -3.76 17.98
CA LEU A 19 4.81 -3.45 18.50
C LEU A 19 5.86 -4.48 18.05
N SER A 20 5.47 -5.73 17.78
CA SER A 20 6.39 -6.74 17.22
C SER A 20 6.98 -6.32 15.87
N GLY A 21 6.23 -5.60 15.04
CA GLY A 21 6.73 -5.06 13.77
C GLY A 21 7.69 -3.90 13.94
N TRP A 22 7.47 -3.07 14.95
CA TRP A 22 8.41 -2.01 15.31
C TRP A 22 9.69 -2.56 15.96
N THR A 23 9.60 -3.64 16.74
CA THR A 23 10.79 -4.35 17.23
C THR A 23 11.59 -4.92 16.06
N LEU A 24 10.95 -5.57 15.09
CA LEU A 24 11.61 -6.03 13.87
C LEU A 24 12.24 -4.85 13.10
N ALA A 25 11.54 -3.72 13.02
CA ALA A 25 12.06 -2.50 12.40
C ALA A 25 13.34 -2.01 13.07
N LEU A 26 13.35 -1.95 14.40
CA LEU A 26 14.52 -1.54 15.16
C LEU A 26 15.67 -2.56 15.03
N LEU A 27 15.37 -3.86 14.93
CA LEU A 27 16.38 -4.89 14.70
C LEU A 27 17.02 -4.79 13.30
N VAL A 28 16.23 -4.46 12.28
CA VAL A 28 16.75 -4.18 10.93
C VAL A 28 17.56 -2.89 10.91
N LEU A 29 17.04 -1.80 11.48
CA LEU A 29 17.73 -0.52 11.55
C LEU A 29 19.01 -0.58 12.38
N SER A 30 19.09 -1.49 13.37
CA SER A 30 20.32 -1.73 14.15
C SER A 30 21.34 -2.62 13.43
N GLY A 31 21.09 -3.04 12.19
CA GLY A 31 21.98 -3.90 11.41
C GLY A 31 22.05 -5.34 11.91
N ARG A 32 21.19 -5.74 12.86
CA ARG A 32 21.15 -7.10 13.43
C ARG A 32 20.43 -8.10 12.53
N ILE A 33 19.62 -7.60 11.61
CA ILE A 33 18.92 -8.40 10.59
C ILE A 33 19.22 -7.74 9.24
N GLY A 34 19.87 -8.50 8.35
CA GLY A 34 20.27 -8.08 6.99
C GLY A 34 19.07 -7.98 6.05
N LEU A 35 18.15 -7.06 6.32
CA LEU A 35 17.24 -6.54 5.31
C LEU A 35 17.92 -5.32 4.65
N LEU A 36 17.70 -5.14 3.35
CA LEU A 36 18.40 -4.27 2.38
C LEU A 36 18.54 -2.76 2.73
N GLY A 37 18.18 -2.33 3.93
CA GLY A 37 18.16 -0.94 4.39
C GLY A 37 16.75 -0.35 4.37
N PRO A 38 16.51 0.75 5.11
CA PRO A 38 15.22 1.45 5.06
C PRO A 38 14.97 2.01 3.66
N GLY A 39 13.72 2.01 3.19
CA GLY A 39 13.35 2.60 1.90
C GLY A 39 13.68 1.73 0.68
N THR A 40 13.94 0.43 0.84
CA THR A 40 14.23 -0.47 -0.29
C THR A 40 13.11 -0.45 -1.34
N ASP A 41 11.84 -0.37 -0.91
CA ASP A 41 10.74 -0.23 -1.85
C ASP A 41 10.62 1.18 -2.43
N TRP A 42 10.86 2.19 -1.61
CA TRP A 42 10.89 3.59 -2.03
C TRP A 42 11.89 3.83 -3.15
N LEU A 43 13.03 3.13 -3.14
CA LEU A 43 14.06 3.33 -4.15
C LEU A 43 13.56 3.03 -5.57
N ALA A 44 12.67 2.04 -5.73
CA ALA A 44 12.01 1.79 -7.01
C ALA A 44 11.05 2.94 -7.40
N PHE A 45 10.37 3.57 -6.43
CA PHE A 45 9.45 4.69 -6.71
C PHE A 45 10.22 5.96 -7.08
N TYR A 46 11.25 6.27 -6.30
CA TYR A 46 12.13 7.38 -6.54
C TYR A 46 12.89 7.21 -7.85
N GLY A 47 13.48 6.04 -8.10
CA GLY A 47 14.22 5.74 -9.31
C GLY A 47 13.36 5.84 -10.56
N ALA A 48 12.10 5.39 -10.52
CA ALA A 48 11.18 5.53 -11.66
C ALA A 48 10.81 7.00 -11.92
N ALA A 49 10.54 7.78 -10.86
CA ALA A 49 10.29 9.21 -10.99
C ALA A 49 11.52 9.96 -11.55
N ARG A 50 12.73 9.63 -11.08
CA ARG A 50 14.00 10.17 -11.58
C ARG A 50 14.25 9.79 -13.03
N ALA A 51 14.06 8.52 -13.39
CA ALA A 51 14.21 8.06 -14.77
C ALA A 51 13.35 8.88 -15.74
N TYR A 52 12.09 9.17 -15.37
CA TYR A 52 11.25 10.06 -16.17
C TYR A 52 11.77 11.52 -16.20
N LEU A 53 12.06 12.11 -15.03
CA LEU A 53 12.53 13.50 -14.92
C LEU A 53 13.84 13.74 -15.67
N ASP A 54 14.68 12.72 -15.76
CA ASP A 54 15.96 12.75 -16.46
C ASP A 54 15.84 12.42 -17.95
N GLY A 55 14.63 12.19 -18.47
CA GLY A 55 14.37 11.92 -19.89
C GLY A 55 14.58 10.47 -20.33
N HIS A 56 14.70 9.54 -19.38
CA HIS A 56 15.02 8.12 -19.59
C HIS A 56 13.89 7.19 -19.14
N LEU A 57 12.63 7.55 -19.45
CA LEU A 57 11.47 6.75 -19.03
C LEU A 57 11.57 5.27 -19.44
N ALA A 58 12.13 4.98 -20.63
CA ALA A 58 12.28 3.63 -21.14
C ALA A 58 13.09 2.70 -20.23
N LEU A 59 13.92 3.25 -19.34
CA LEU A 59 14.68 2.48 -18.36
C LEU A 59 13.78 1.60 -17.49
N ILE A 60 12.58 2.08 -17.11
CA ILE A 60 11.69 1.33 -16.21
C ILE A 60 10.95 0.19 -16.91
N PHE A 61 11.08 0.06 -18.24
CA PHE A 61 10.48 -1.02 -19.03
C PHE A 61 11.37 -2.27 -19.08
N ASP A 62 12.65 -2.13 -18.72
CA ASP A 62 13.62 -3.21 -18.63
C ASP A 62 13.90 -3.50 -17.13
N PRO A 63 13.35 -4.59 -16.56
CA PRO A 63 13.52 -4.96 -15.16
C PRO A 63 14.97 -5.03 -14.68
N GLU A 64 15.83 -5.65 -15.48
CA GLU A 64 17.23 -5.90 -15.17
C GLU A 64 18.03 -4.59 -15.24
N ALA A 65 17.87 -3.82 -16.32
CA ALA A 65 18.53 -2.53 -16.49
C ALA A 65 18.08 -1.54 -15.41
N PHE A 66 16.79 -1.52 -15.07
CA PHE A 66 16.28 -0.68 -13.98
C PHE A 66 16.90 -1.07 -12.64
N THR A 67 16.94 -2.37 -12.32
CA THR A 67 17.57 -2.85 -11.06
C THR A 67 19.06 -2.51 -11.01
N ALA A 68 19.78 -2.70 -12.11
CA ALA A 68 21.19 -2.35 -12.23
C ALA A 68 21.41 -0.85 -12.03
N HIS A 69 20.56 -0.01 -12.63
CA HIS A 69 20.60 1.43 -12.44
C HIS A 69 20.41 1.82 -10.97
N LEU A 70 19.40 1.26 -10.29
CA LEU A 70 19.17 1.52 -8.86
C LEU A 70 20.40 1.18 -8.01
N ASN A 71 21.04 0.04 -8.28
CA ASN A 71 22.26 -0.37 -7.58
C ASN A 71 23.44 0.55 -7.89
N SER A 72 23.59 1.00 -9.13
CA SER A 72 24.72 1.87 -9.52
C SER A 72 24.61 3.28 -8.95
N GLU A 73 23.42 3.90 -9.03
CA GLU A 73 23.22 5.31 -8.64
C GLU A 73 22.93 5.46 -7.14
N PHE A 74 22.25 4.47 -6.56
CA PHE A 74 21.71 4.56 -5.21
C PHE A 74 22.14 3.39 -4.31
N GLY A 75 23.09 2.56 -4.74
CA GLY A 75 23.62 1.46 -3.92
C GLY A 75 24.21 1.92 -2.59
N TRP A 76 24.68 3.17 -2.51
CA TRP A 76 25.14 3.79 -1.26
C TRP A 76 24.04 3.95 -0.20
N TRP A 77 22.77 3.88 -0.57
CA TRP A 77 21.61 3.89 0.33
C TRP A 77 21.28 2.50 0.88
N LEU A 78 21.80 1.44 0.24
CA LEU A 78 21.45 0.07 0.53
C LEU A 78 22.52 -0.61 1.38
N VAL A 79 22.09 -1.59 2.18
CA VAL A 79 23.01 -2.45 2.94
C VAL A 79 23.65 -3.49 2.03
N GLU A 80 22.89 -4.00 1.07
CA GLU A 80 23.33 -4.95 0.04
C GLU A 80 22.69 -4.58 -1.31
N PRO A 81 23.29 -4.94 -2.45
CA PRO A 81 22.67 -4.73 -3.76
C PRO A 81 21.31 -5.42 -3.89
N LEU A 82 20.39 -4.78 -4.62
CA LEU A 82 19.11 -5.36 -4.99
C LEU A 82 19.34 -6.51 -5.97
N ALA A 83 18.75 -7.68 -5.68
CA ALA A 83 18.81 -8.83 -6.58
C ALA A 83 17.93 -8.62 -7.83
N PHE A 84 16.64 -8.32 -7.64
CA PHE A 84 15.70 -8.05 -8.73
C PHE A 84 14.62 -7.08 -8.25
N ARG A 85 14.58 -5.87 -8.82
CA ARG A 85 13.72 -4.76 -8.36
C ARG A 85 13.07 -3.99 -9.52
N PRO A 86 12.17 -4.62 -10.30
CA PRO A 86 11.46 -3.97 -11.39
C PRO A 86 10.51 -2.86 -10.93
N TRP A 87 10.13 -2.01 -11.87
CA TRP A 87 8.97 -1.14 -11.75
C TRP A 87 7.69 -1.93 -12.02
N VAL A 88 6.86 -2.13 -10.98
CA VAL A 88 5.69 -3.02 -11.03
C VAL A 88 4.33 -2.29 -10.97
N TYR A 89 4.35 -0.97 -11.01
CA TYR A 89 3.17 -0.14 -10.76
C TYR A 89 2.62 0.50 -12.03
N PRO A 90 1.30 0.73 -12.10
CA PRO A 90 0.71 1.38 -13.26
C PRO A 90 1.24 2.81 -13.41
N PRO A 91 1.24 3.38 -14.63
CA PRO A 91 1.66 4.76 -14.87
C PRO A 91 0.90 5.80 -14.03
N GLY A 92 -0.36 5.51 -13.65
CA GLY A 92 -1.11 6.34 -12.71
C GLY A 92 -0.43 6.50 -11.34
N PHE A 93 0.29 5.49 -10.85
CA PHE A 93 1.07 5.63 -9.62
C PHE A 93 2.33 6.46 -9.83
N LEU A 94 3.00 6.31 -10.98
CA LEU A 94 4.16 7.15 -11.35
C LEU A 94 3.79 8.64 -11.29
N LEU A 95 2.60 9.00 -11.75
CA LEU A 95 2.09 10.37 -11.69
C LEU A 95 2.01 10.90 -10.24
N LEU A 96 1.61 10.07 -9.28
CA LEU A 96 1.50 10.47 -7.88
C LEU A 96 2.86 10.61 -7.18
N VAL A 97 3.85 9.80 -7.57
CA VAL A 97 5.19 9.86 -6.97
C VAL A 97 6.12 10.85 -7.68
N LEU A 98 5.78 11.28 -8.90
CA LEU A 98 6.59 12.18 -9.71
C LEU A 98 7.05 13.47 -8.98
N PRO A 99 6.19 14.20 -8.24
CA PRO A 99 6.62 15.40 -7.52
C PRO A 99 7.71 15.13 -6.48
N PHE A 100 7.76 13.92 -5.92
CA PHE A 100 8.75 13.53 -4.92
C PHE A 100 10.13 13.27 -5.55
N GLY A 101 10.18 12.88 -6.83
CA GLY A 101 11.44 12.71 -7.58
C GLY A 101 12.21 14.01 -7.84
N MET A 102 11.59 15.16 -7.59
CA MET A 102 12.23 16.48 -7.67
C MET A 102 13.04 16.82 -6.42
N LEU A 103 12.92 16.01 -5.36
CA LEU A 103 13.62 16.20 -4.09
C LEU A 103 14.80 15.22 -3.98
N PRO A 104 15.80 15.49 -3.12
CA PRO A 104 16.82 14.49 -2.79
C PRO A 104 16.19 13.22 -2.19
N LEU A 105 16.78 12.05 -2.47
CA LEU A 105 16.28 10.73 -2.08
C LEU A 105 15.73 10.66 -0.64
N ALA A 106 16.52 11.06 0.36
CA ALA A 106 16.11 11.03 1.76
C ALA A 106 14.89 11.93 2.05
N GLY A 107 14.89 13.15 1.50
CA GLY A 107 13.81 14.11 1.67
C GLY A 107 12.52 13.66 0.99
N SER A 108 12.64 13.05 -0.19
CA SER A 108 11.51 12.50 -0.94
C SER A 108 10.81 11.39 -0.16
N TYR A 109 11.58 10.46 0.42
CA TYR A 109 11.08 9.36 1.25
C TYR A 109 10.33 9.88 2.48
N VAL A 110 10.97 10.76 3.26
CA VAL A 110 10.37 11.31 4.48
C VAL A 110 9.08 12.06 4.15
N LEU A 111 9.09 12.90 3.12
CA LEU A 111 7.92 13.69 2.75
C LEU A 111 6.76 12.81 2.26
N PHE A 112 7.03 11.77 1.47
CA PHE A 112 6.00 10.84 1.01
C PHE A 112 5.35 10.08 2.17
N GLN A 113 6.17 9.59 3.11
CA GLN A 113 5.67 8.86 4.27
C GLN A 113 4.87 9.75 5.22
N LEU A 114 5.30 11.00 5.42
CA LEU A 114 4.53 11.98 6.18
C LEU A 114 3.24 12.34 5.47
N ALA A 115 3.27 12.67 4.18
CA ALA A 115 2.07 13.05 3.43
C ALA A 115 1.03 11.93 3.40
N SER A 116 1.46 10.70 3.08
CA SER A 116 0.57 9.53 3.05
C SER A 116 0.09 9.13 4.44
N GLY A 117 0.94 9.22 5.46
CA GLY A 117 0.57 9.00 6.86
C GLY A 117 -0.46 10.03 7.35
N THR A 118 -0.26 11.31 7.07
CA THR A 118 -1.24 12.37 7.39
C THR A 118 -2.57 12.13 6.67
N ALA A 119 -2.54 11.72 5.39
CA ALA A 119 -3.75 11.37 4.66
C ALA A 119 -4.51 10.20 5.33
N LEU A 120 -3.80 9.15 5.78
CA LEU A 120 -4.40 8.03 6.50
C LEU A 120 -4.98 8.47 7.85
N ALA A 121 -4.26 9.27 8.62
CA ALA A 121 -4.74 9.80 9.89
C ALA A 121 -6.00 10.66 9.68
N GLY A 122 -6.01 11.49 8.63
CA GLY A 122 -7.17 12.28 8.22
C GLY A 122 -8.36 11.40 7.83
N ALA A 123 -8.14 10.37 7.02
CA ALA A 123 -9.17 9.40 6.63
C ALA A 123 -9.76 8.67 7.85
N LEU A 124 -8.92 8.22 8.78
CA LEU A 124 -9.31 7.58 10.05
C LEU A 124 -9.97 8.55 11.04
N ALA A 125 -9.75 9.85 10.91
CA ALA A 125 -10.40 10.85 11.74
C ALA A 125 -11.73 11.36 11.16
N PHE A 126 -11.83 11.44 9.84
CA PHE A 126 -12.96 12.01 9.12
C PHE A 126 -14.24 11.21 9.42
N LYS A 127 -15.24 11.87 10.02
CA LYS A 127 -16.55 11.28 10.37
C LYS A 127 -16.47 9.93 11.10
N ALA A 128 -15.48 9.76 11.96
CA ALA A 128 -15.31 8.51 12.71
C ALA A 128 -16.56 8.19 13.55
N ASP A 129 -17.10 6.97 13.39
CA ASP A 129 -18.30 6.50 14.10
C ASP A 129 -18.12 6.46 15.63
N ARG A 130 -16.86 6.39 16.07
CA ARG A 130 -16.44 6.19 17.45
C ARG A 130 -15.43 7.27 17.87
N PRO A 131 -15.86 8.53 18.02
CA PRO A 131 -14.95 9.64 18.32
C PRO A 131 -14.23 9.47 19.67
N ASP A 132 -14.82 8.72 20.60
CA ASP A 132 -14.27 8.43 21.93
C ASP A 132 -13.02 7.54 21.89
N VAL A 133 -12.90 6.65 20.90
CA VAL A 133 -11.73 5.79 20.70
C VAL A 133 -10.94 6.13 19.44
N ARG A 134 -11.27 7.22 18.74
CA ARG A 134 -10.60 7.66 17.50
C ARG A 134 -9.08 7.74 17.64
N ARG A 135 -8.59 8.34 18.73
CA ARG A 135 -7.13 8.44 18.99
C ARG A 135 -6.49 7.07 19.16
N LEU A 136 -7.19 6.13 19.81
CA LEU A 136 -6.73 4.76 19.96
C LEU A 136 -6.71 4.02 18.62
N ILE A 137 -7.72 4.19 17.76
CA ILE A 137 -7.74 3.59 16.42
C ILE A 137 -6.58 4.10 15.58
N ILE A 138 -6.36 5.42 15.56
CA ILE A 138 -5.23 6.02 14.84
C ILE A 138 -3.91 5.49 15.40
N ALA A 139 -3.72 5.52 16.72
CA ALA A 139 -2.52 4.98 17.35
C ALA A 139 -2.31 3.50 17.00
N SER A 140 -3.33 2.66 17.11
CA SER A 140 -3.25 1.24 16.75
C SER A 140 -2.91 1.03 15.27
N ALA A 141 -3.41 1.87 14.36
CA ALA A 141 -3.06 1.80 12.94
C ALA A 141 -1.57 2.08 12.71
N PHE A 142 -1.01 3.13 13.32
CA PHE A 142 0.41 3.48 13.18
C PHE A 142 1.35 2.58 13.99
N LEU A 143 0.87 1.99 15.08
CA LEU A 143 1.63 0.99 15.85
C LEU A 143 1.57 -0.40 15.22
N SER A 144 0.73 -0.63 14.21
CA SER A 144 0.61 -1.93 13.56
C SER A 144 1.89 -2.36 12.85
N PHE A 145 2.05 -3.69 12.69
CA PHE A 145 3.12 -4.26 11.87
C PHE A 145 3.08 -3.71 10.43
N GLY A 146 1.88 -3.57 9.85
CA GLY A 146 1.71 -3.04 8.50
C GLY A 146 2.24 -1.61 8.37
N ALA A 147 2.07 -0.77 9.39
CA ALA A 147 2.64 0.57 9.42
C ALA A 147 4.17 0.55 9.54
N ALA A 148 4.72 -0.31 10.40
CA ALA A 148 6.17 -0.49 10.51
C ALA A 148 6.78 -0.94 9.19
N ALA A 149 6.25 -2.00 8.57
CA ALA A 149 6.70 -2.50 7.28
C ALA A 149 6.53 -1.45 6.17
N ASN A 150 5.42 -0.68 6.20
CA ASN A 150 5.21 0.40 5.24
C ASN A 150 6.30 1.46 5.34
N ILE A 151 6.62 1.89 6.56
CA ILE A 151 7.65 2.88 6.83
C ILE A 151 9.00 2.32 6.42
N MET A 152 9.41 1.19 6.99
CA MET A 152 10.70 0.56 6.71
C MET A 152 10.97 0.36 5.23
N GLN A 153 9.99 -0.06 4.45
CA GLN A 153 10.20 -0.27 3.01
C GLN A 153 9.98 1.01 2.20
N GLY A 154 9.28 2.00 2.75
CA GLY A 154 8.85 3.18 2.00
C GLY A 154 7.72 2.88 1.01
N GLN A 155 6.81 2.00 1.42
CA GLN A 155 5.65 1.59 0.64
C GLN A 155 4.51 2.63 0.65
N ASN A 156 3.58 2.48 -0.29
CA ASN A 156 2.41 3.34 -0.45
C ASN A 156 1.15 2.86 0.29
N GLY A 157 1.31 1.94 1.26
CA GLY A 157 0.22 1.35 2.04
C GLY A 157 -0.60 2.39 2.80
N PHE A 158 0.03 3.41 3.38
CA PHE A 158 -0.71 4.52 4.01
C PHE A 158 -1.59 5.27 3.01
N LEU A 159 -1.06 5.60 1.82
CA LEU A 159 -1.80 6.30 0.78
C LEU A 159 -2.99 5.45 0.28
N THR A 160 -2.75 4.17 0.03
CA THR A 160 -3.78 3.22 -0.41
C THR A 160 -4.88 3.08 0.63
N ALA A 161 -4.52 2.94 1.91
CA ALA A 161 -5.46 2.85 3.01
C ALA A 161 -6.25 4.16 3.20
N ALA A 162 -5.60 5.32 3.02
CA ALA A 162 -6.25 6.63 3.06
C ALA A 162 -7.35 6.75 1.99
N PHE A 163 -7.07 6.34 0.75
CA PHE A 163 -8.06 6.33 -0.33
C PHE A 163 -9.22 5.37 -0.04
N LEU A 164 -8.95 4.15 0.41
CA LEU A 164 -9.98 3.17 0.74
C LEU A 164 -10.88 3.64 1.90
N ILE A 165 -10.27 3.99 3.04
CA ILE A 165 -11.00 4.39 4.26
C ILE A 165 -11.72 5.71 4.03
N GLY A 166 -11.01 6.71 3.50
CA GLY A 166 -11.56 8.03 3.22
C GLY A 166 -12.70 7.96 2.21
N GLY A 167 -12.52 7.16 1.15
CA GLY A 167 -13.53 6.90 0.15
C GLY A 167 -14.80 6.29 0.73
N TRP A 168 -14.67 5.19 1.47
CA TRP A 168 -15.82 4.52 2.11
C TRP A 168 -16.57 5.41 3.09
N ARG A 169 -15.85 6.19 3.91
CA ARG A 169 -16.48 7.12 4.86
C ARG A 169 -17.14 8.31 4.18
N ALA A 170 -16.59 8.78 3.07
CA ALA A 170 -17.16 9.91 2.34
C ALA A 170 -18.45 9.54 1.59
N ILE A 171 -18.60 8.30 1.08
CA ILE A 171 -19.71 7.88 0.20
C ILE A 171 -21.09 8.34 0.69
N ARG A 172 -21.42 8.13 1.98
CA ARG A 172 -22.76 8.45 2.49
C ARG A 172 -23.09 9.94 2.48
N SER A 173 -22.06 10.78 2.57
CA SER A 173 -22.22 12.23 2.71
C SER A 173 -21.83 13.03 1.47
N SER A 174 -20.94 12.47 0.66
CA SER A 174 -20.55 12.98 -0.64
C SER A 174 -20.18 11.78 -1.51
N PRO A 175 -21.17 11.19 -2.22
CA PRO A 175 -20.94 10.05 -3.10
C PRO A 175 -19.86 10.33 -4.15
N LEU A 176 -19.76 11.57 -4.64
CA LEU A 176 -18.74 11.97 -5.61
C LEU A 176 -17.33 11.94 -4.99
N LEU A 177 -17.11 12.58 -3.84
CA LEU A 177 -15.80 12.52 -3.19
C LEU A 177 -15.42 11.10 -2.81
N GLY A 178 -16.38 10.34 -2.25
CA GLY A 178 -16.15 8.95 -1.86
C GLY A 178 -15.78 8.07 -3.05
N GLY A 179 -16.53 8.19 -4.14
CA GLY A 179 -16.21 7.53 -5.41
C GLY A 179 -14.84 7.95 -5.95
N ALA A 180 -14.56 9.25 -6.02
CA ALA A 180 -13.29 9.76 -6.54
C ALA A 180 -12.08 9.19 -5.79
N LEU A 181 -12.10 9.20 -4.46
CA LEU A 181 -11.04 8.61 -3.62
C LEU A 181 -10.91 7.10 -3.86
N LEU A 182 -12.02 6.38 -3.96
CA LEU A 182 -12.01 4.94 -4.27
C LEU A 182 -11.43 4.65 -5.66
N GLY A 183 -11.66 5.51 -6.65
CA GLY A 183 -11.06 5.37 -7.98
C GLY A 183 -9.54 5.57 -7.99
N MET A 184 -8.99 6.35 -7.04
CA MET A 184 -7.54 6.51 -6.89
C MET A 184 -6.84 5.23 -6.42
N VAL A 185 -7.56 4.24 -5.89
CA VAL A 185 -6.98 2.95 -5.47
C VAL A 185 -6.46 2.14 -6.67
N THR A 186 -6.81 2.52 -7.91
CA THR A 186 -6.24 1.93 -9.14
C THR A 186 -4.71 2.02 -9.21
N VAL A 187 -4.04 2.87 -8.42
CA VAL A 187 -2.58 2.84 -8.24
C VAL A 187 -2.05 1.54 -7.62
N LYS A 188 -2.93 0.76 -6.98
CA LYS A 188 -2.74 -0.65 -6.60
C LYS A 188 -3.95 -1.47 -7.07
N PRO A 189 -3.98 -1.91 -8.34
CA PRO A 189 -5.15 -2.56 -8.93
C PRO A 189 -5.69 -3.75 -8.13
N GLN A 190 -4.81 -4.53 -7.51
CA GLN A 190 -5.17 -5.68 -6.66
C GLN A 190 -6.09 -5.31 -5.49
N PHE A 191 -6.01 -4.09 -4.96
CA PHE A 191 -6.91 -3.60 -3.92
C PHE A 191 -8.17 -2.93 -4.48
N TRP A 192 -8.14 -2.49 -5.73
CA TRP A 192 -9.27 -1.84 -6.38
C TRP A 192 -10.33 -2.82 -6.89
N LEU A 193 -9.96 -4.07 -7.24
CA LEU A 193 -10.88 -5.03 -7.89
C LEU A 193 -12.23 -5.23 -7.17
N LEU A 194 -12.26 -5.20 -5.83
CA LEU A 194 -13.49 -5.39 -5.05
C LEU A 194 -14.30 -4.10 -4.87
N VAL A 195 -13.71 -2.94 -5.14
CA VAL A 195 -14.35 -1.63 -4.99
C VAL A 195 -15.58 -1.48 -5.89
N PRO A 196 -15.49 -1.61 -7.23
CA PRO A 196 -16.66 -1.43 -8.09
C PRO A 196 -17.74 -2.49 -7.82
N VAL A 197 -17.34 -3.72 -7.50
CA VAL A 197 -18.27 -4.80 -7.11
C VAL A 197 -19.08 -4.40 -5.87
N ALA A 198 -18.41 -3.85 -4.85
CA ALA A 198 -19.08 -3.38 -3.64
C ALA A 198 -20.03 -2.20 -3.93
N LEU A 199 -19.63 -1.25 -4.77
CA LEU A 199 -20.48 -0.10 -5.14
C LEU A 199 -21.74 -0.54 -5.92
N VAL A 200 -21.61 -1.51 -6.83
CA VAL A 200 -22.76 -2.11 -7.54
C VAL A 200 -23.67 -2.85 -6.55
N ALA A 201 -23.11 -3.67 -5.67
CA ALA A 201 -23.88 -4.43 -4.68
C ALA A 201 -24.66 -3.51 -3.72
N LEU A 202 -24.08 -2.35 -3.38
CA LEU A 202 -24.70 -1.32 -2.54
C LEU A 202 -25.60 -0.36 -3.33
N ARG A 203 -25.69 -0.48 -4.66
CA ARG A 203 -26.43 0.41 -5.56
C ARG A 203 -26.00 1.88 -5.48
N GLU A 204 -24.72 2.11 -5.18
CA GLU A 204 -24.11 3.44 -5.05
C GLU A 204 -23.68 4.00 -6.42
N TRP A 205 -24.63 4.16 -7.34
CA TRP A 205 -24.35 4.49 -8.75
C TRP A 205 -23.60 5.81 -8.95
N LYS A 206 -23.89 6.83 -8.13
CA LYS A 206 -23.17 8.12 -8.19
C LYS A 206 -21.71 7.96 -7.77
N ALA A 207 -21.45 7.20 -6.72
CA ALA A 207 -20.09 6.91 -6.28
C ALA A 207 -19.36 6.03 -7.30
N LEU A 208 -20.04 5.05 -7.92
CA LEU A 208 -19.48 4.23 -8.98
C LEU A 208 -19.06 5.08 -10.19
N ALA A 209 -19.94 5.96 -10.67
CA ALA A 209 -19.62 6.86 -11.78
C ALA A 209 -18.42 7.76 -11.46
N SER A 210 -18.36 8.32 -10.25
CA SER A 210 -17.22 9.13 -9.83
C SER A 210 -15.93 8.33 -9.62
N CYS A 211 -16.03 7.07 -9.19
CA CYS A 211 -14.90 6.13 -9.05
C CYS A 211 -14.29 5.77 -10.41
N VAL A 212 -15.14 5.43 -11.38
CA VAL A 212 -14.71 5.22 -12.76
C VAL A 212 -14.14 6.51 -13.34
N GLY A 213 -14.80 7.64 -13.11
CA GLY A 213 -14.36 8.95 -13.60
C GLY A 213 -12.96 9.33 -13.11
N SER A 214 -12.67 9.22 -11.80
CA SER A 214 -11.34 9.55 -11.28
C SER A 214 -10.26 8.57 -11.74
N ALA A 215 -10.58 7.28 -11.85
CA ALA A 215 -9.68 6.28 -12.41
C ALA A 215 -9.33 6.58 -13.88
N VAL A 216 -10.33 6.93 -14.70
CA VAL A 216 -10.12 7.32 -16.10
C VAL A 216 -9.30 8.60 -16.21
N VAL A 217 -9.58 9.62 -15.39
CA VAL A 217 -8.80 10.86 -15.36
C VAL A 217 -7.34 10.59 -15.01
N LEU A 218 -7.09 9.76 -13.99
CA LEU A 218 -5.73 9.37 -13.60
C LEU A 218 -5.02 8.59 -14.72
N ALA A 219 -5.72 7.67 -15.37
CA ALA A 219 -5.19 6.89 -16.48
C ALA A 219 -4.89 7.75 -17.71
N ALA A 220 -5.81 8.64 -18.09
CA ALA A 220 -5.63 9.56 -19.21
C ALA A 220 -4.51 10.57 -18.95
N ALA A 221 -4.43 11.14 -17.75
CA ALA A 221 -3.37 12.08 -17.38
C ALA A 221 -1.98 11.42 -17.42
N SER A 222 -1.87 10.20 -16.89
CA SER A 222 -0.60 9.45 -16.94
C SER A 222 -0.26 8.98 -18.35
N ALA A 223 -1.23 8.58 -19.17
CA ALA A 223 -1.01 8.27 -20.59
C ALA A 223 -0.55 9.50 -21.39
N ALA A 224 -1.13 10.67 -21.12
CA ALA A 224 -0.74 11.91 -21.77
C ALA A 224 0.69 12.34 -21.38
N LEU A 225 1.11 12.06 -20.15
CA LEU A 225 2.42 12.48 -19.65
C LEU A 225 3.55 11.48 -19.94
N PHE A 226 3.25 10.18 -19.87
CA PHE A 226 4.23 9.09 -19.99
C PHE A 226 4.12 8.30 -21.30
N GLY A 227 3.12 8.59 -22.12
CA GLY A 227 2.81 7.84 -23.33
C GLY A 227 1.98 6.58 -23.06
N ILE A 228 1.38 6.06 -24.13
CA ILE A 228 0.61 4.80 -24.09
C ILE A 228 1.55 3.61 -23.93
N ASP A 229 2.78 3.68 -24.42
CA ASP A 229 3.75 2.59 -24.33
C ASP A 229 4.05 2.20 -22.87
N ALA A 230 4.10 3.17 -21.96
CA ALA A 230 4.26 2.92 -20.53
C ALA A 230 3.10 2.07 -19.95
N TRP A 231 1.89 2.25 -20.47
CA TRP A 231 0.74 1.42 -20.10
C TRP A 231 0.84 0.02 -20.68
N LEU A 232 1.25 -0.11 -21.93
CA LEU A 232 1.40 -1.41 -22.61
C LEU A 232 2.46 -2.26 -21.92
N HIS A 233 3.64 -1.70 -21.62
CA HIS A 233 4.70 -2.38 -20.88
C HIS A 233 4.26 -2.80 -19.48
N TRP A 234 3.56 -1.92 -18.75
CA TRP A 234 3.04 -2.28 -17.43
C TRP A 234 2.00 -3.41 -17.50
N ILE A 235 1.10 -3.39 -18.49
CA ILE A 235 0.11 -4.45 -18.69
C ILE A 235 0.80 -5.77 -19.02
N GLU A 236 1.78 -5.77 -19.92
CA GLU A 236 2.57 -6.95 -20.28
C GLU A 236 3.27 -7.53 -19.04
N PHE A 237 3.95 -6.68 -18.26
CA PHE A 237 4.58 -7.10 -17.01
C PHE A 237 3.56 -7.65 -15.99
N ALA A 238 2.39 -7.00 -15.85
CA ALA A 238 1.36 -7.44 -14.91
C ALA A 238 0.77 -8.81 -15.29
N LEU A 239 0.67 -9.12 -16.59
CA LEU A 239 0.24 -10.42 -17.10
C LEU A 239 1.34 -11.47 -17.04
N HIS A 240 2.59 -11.05 -17.23
CA HIS A 240 3.77 -11.92 -17.32
C HIS A 240 4.90 -11.44 -16.38
N PRO A 241 4.71 -11.50 -15.05
CA PRO A 241 5.63 -10.89 -14.09
C PRO A 241 6.98 -11.60 -13.94
N GLY A 242 7.21 -12.71 -14.65
CA GLY A 242 8.49 -13.42 -14.67
C GLY A 242 9.04 -13.72 -13.27
N GLU A 243 10.30 -13.34 -13.04
CA GLU A 243 11.02 -13.55 -11.79
C GLU A 243 10.51 -12.69 -10.62
N TRP A 244 9.61 -11.74 -10.87
CA TRP A 244 9.03 -10.93 -9.81
C TRP A 244 8.18 -11.76 -8.85
N ILE A 245 7.41 -12.75 -9.29
CA ILE A 245 6.57 -13.54 -8.36
C ILE A 245 7.44 -14.32 -7.35
N PRO A 246 8.46 -15.09 -7.76
CA PRO A 246 9.35 -15.76 -6.83
C PRO A 246 10.08 -14.78 -5.90
N ASN A 247 10.67 -13.71 -6.44
CA ASN A 247 11.40 -12.71 -5.64
C ASN A 247 10.46 -11.94 -4.69
N ALA A 248 9.30 -11.52 -5.16
CA ALA A 248 8.27 -10.90 -4.33
C ALA A 248 7.56 -11.88 -3.39
N ARG A 249 7.72 -13.20 -3.52
CA ARG A 249 7.30 -14.15 -2.47
C ARG A 249 8.39 -14.33 -1.41
N ILE A 250 9.65 -14.30 -1.82
CA ILE A 250 10.83 -14.36 -0.95
C ILE A 250 10.93 -13.08 -0.10
N PHE A 251 10.65 -11.92 -0.70
CA PHE A 251 10.71 -10.60 -0.04
C PHE A 251 9.33 -10.01 0.30
N GLY A 252 8.24 -10.49 -0.32
CA GLY A 252 6.88 -9.92 -0.16
C GLY A 252 5.96 -10.76 0.73
N THR A 253 5.97 -10.39 2.00
CA THR A 253 4.76 -9.95 2.72
C THR A 253 3.55 -10.90 2.78
N SER A 254 3.75 -12.13 3.23
CA SER A 254 2.90 -12.60 4.33
C SER A 254 3.69 -12.35 5.62
N TYR A 255 3.08 -11.65 6.60
CA TYR A 255 3.65 -11.50 7.96
C TYR A 255 4.09 -12.86 8.50
N PHE A 256 3.29 -13.88 8.21
CA PHE A 256 3.58 -15.25 8.58
C PHE A 256 4.75 -15.81 7.77
N SER A 257 4.93 -15.48 6.49
CA SER A 257 6.04 -15.98 5.67
C SER A 257 7.38 -15.43 6.15
N LEU A 258 7.43 -14.16 6.55
CA LEU A 258 8.62 -13.53 7.13
C LEU A 258 8.97 -14.14 8.50
N ILE A 259 7.97 -14.38 9.35
CA ILE A 259 8.19 -15.04 10.64
C ILE A 259 8.61 -16.49 10.43
N THR A 260 7.92 -17.25 9.59
CA THR A 260 8.23 -18.65 9.33
C THR A 260 9.62 -18.78 8.70
N ALA A 261 9.97 -17.94 7.73
CA ALA A 261 11.31 -17.93 7.15
C ALA A 261 12.38 -17.57 8.20
N GLY A 262 12.13 -16.56 9.04
CA GLY A 262 13.04 -16.15 10.11
C GLY A 262 13.23 -17.17 11.24
N ILE A 263 12.32 -18.13 11.39
CA ILE A 263 12.39 -19.22 12.39
C ILE A 263 12.49 -20.63 11.77
N GLY A 264 12.76 -20.73 10.46
CA GLY A 264 12.99 -22.02 9.77
C GLY A 264 11.74 -22.86 9.47
N LEU A 265 10.54 -22.28 9.54
CA LEU A 265 9.27 -22.94 9.20
C LEU A 265 8.89 -22.74 7.72
N SER A 266 8.13 -23.70 7.17
CA SER A 266 7.74 -23.68 5.75
C SER A 266 6.75 -22.58 5.40
N GLY A 267 6.87 -21.99 4.20
CA GLY A 267 5.92 -20.99 3.68
C GLY A 267 4.47 -21.48 3.56
N LYS A 268 4.24 -22.79 3.44
CA LYS A 268 2.88 -23.37 3.44
C LYS A 268 2.15 -23.17 4.77
N LEU A 269 2.89 -23.21 5.88
CA LEU A 269 2.32 -22.95 7.22
C LEU A 269 1.95 -21.47 7.36
N ALA A 270 2.77 -20.57 6.81
CA ALA A 270 2.47 -19.16 6.78
C ALA A 270 1.18 -18.83 6.00
N ASP A 271 1.00 -19.45 4.83
CA ASP A 271 -0.20 -19.30 4.02
C ASP A 271 -1.44 -19.80 4.76
N ALA A 272 -1.33 -20.94 5.48
CA ALA A 272 -2.42 -21.49 6.27
C ALA A 272 -2.83 -20.54 7.42
N ILE A 273 -1.87 -19.94 8.13
CA ILE A 273 -2.17 -18.98 9.20
C ILE A 273 -2.80 -17.69 8.61
N GLN A 274 -2.25 -17.16 7.50
CA GLN A 274 -2.78 -16.00 6.80
C GLN A 274 -4.24 -16.23 6.36
N MET A 275 -4.52 -17.39 5.76
CA MET A 275 -5.87 -17.76 5.32
C MET A 275 -6.82 -17.91 6.51
N THR A 276 -6.36 -18.47 7.63
CA THR A 276 -7.17 -18.61 8.85
C THR A 276 -7.55 -17.25 9.44
N VAL A 277 -6.61 -16.32 9.54
CA VAL A 277 -6.87 -14.95 10.02
C VAL A 277 -7.82 -14.21 9.08
N THR A 278 -7.64 -14.38 7.77
CA THR A 278 -8.52 -13.77 6.75
C THR A 278 -9.94 -14.34 6.84
N ALA A 279 -10.07 -15.66 6.96
CA ALA A 279 -11.37 -16.33 7.13
C ALA A 279 -12.07 -15.92 8.43
N ALA A 280 -11.33 -15.86 9.54
CA ALA A 280 -11.87 -15.38 10.82
C ALA A 280 -12.37 -13.93 10.71
N SER A 281 -11.62 -13.06 10.02
CA SER A 281 -12.01 -11.67 9.77
C SER A 281 -13.28 -11.57 8.92
N ALA A 282 -13.41 -12.42 7.90
CA ALA A 282 -14.60 -12.51 7.05
C ALA A 282 -15.83 -13.04 7.81
N VAL A 283 -15.64 -14.01 8.71
CA VAL A 283 -16.71 -14.56 9.58
C VAL A 283 -17.21 -13.49 10.56
N VAL A 284 -16.30 -12.72 11.17
CA VAL A 284 -16.66 -11.56 12.00
C VAL A 284 -17.44 -10.52 11.17
N GLY A 285 -16.98 -10.21 9.95
CA GLY A 285 -17.71 -9.32 9.04
C GLY A 285 -19.11 -9.83 8.66
N ARG A 286 -19.27 -11.13 8.44
CA ARG A 286 -20.56 -11.76 8.08
C ARG A 286 -21.53 -11.84 9.26
N ALA A 287 -21.04 -12.11 10.46
CA ALA A 287 -21.83 -12.12 11.69
C ALA A 287 -22.40 -10.72 12.03
N HIS A 288 -21.87 -9.68 11.41
CA HIS A 288 -22.23 -8.29 11.67
C HIS A 288 -22.77 -7.52 10.45
N ARG A 289 -23.37 -8.21 9.47
CA ARG A 289 -23.94 -7.61 8.24
C ARG A 289 -24.87 -6.40 8.46
N GLY A 290 -25.54 -6.28 9.62
CA GLY A 290 -26.37 -5.11 9.96
C GLY A 290 -25.61 -3.88 10.49
N ALA A 291 -24.32 -4.02 10.79
CA ALA A 291 -23.44 -3.00 11.37
C ALA A 291 -22.20 -2.71 10.49
N ALA A 292 -22.15 -3.23 9.25
CA ALA A 292 -21.00 -3.13 8.35
C ALA A 292 -20.58 -1.68 8.03
N PHE A 293 -21.45 -0.71 8.25
CA PHE A 293 -21.17 0.73 8.12
C PHE A 293 -20.71 1.42 9.41
N GLN A 294 -20.59 0.72 10.54
CA GLN A 294 -20.20 1.28 11.85
C GLN A 294 -18.79 0.86 12.31
N LEU A 295 -18.04 0.17 11.45
CA LEU A 295 -16.74 -0.42 11.81
C LEU A 295 -15.55 0.47 11.47
N LEU A 296 -15.75 1.54 10.69
CA LEU A 296 -14.70 2.44 10.24
C LEU A 296 -15.15 3.88 10.45
#